data_AF-A0A7S0F576-F1
#
_entry.id   AF-A0A7S0F576-F1
#
_cell.length_a   1.000
_cell.length_b   1.000
_cell.length_c   1.000
_cell.angle_alpha   90.00
_cell.angle_beta   90.00
_cell.angle_gamma   90.00
#
_symmetry.space_group_name_H-M   'P 1'
#
loop_
_entity.id
_entity.type
_entity.pdbx_description
1 polymer ?
#
loop_
_entity_poly.entity_id
_entity_poly.type
_entity_poly.pdbx_seq_one_letter_code
_entity_poly.pdbx_strand_id
1 'polypeptide(L)'
;MGASSMKPHSEEALLSDWSAPPPWPIFIGLNMLAGALRAASNALTPPPIKMLEMSMAYHQTILVHIAQKFKIPDLLASGPLSAAEVAAKIGSDPVYVERIMYACAANGVFKLVAGPRFVNTALSAVLRVDHPNSVRGLVGHNAEDAYPAWGKLADFLSTGPDLSKASIAWDLAFPQYPFAKDQGG
;
A
#
# COMPACT_ATOMS: atom_id res chain seq x y z
N MET A 1 39.97 11.34 -17.87
CA MET A 1 38.76 10.58 -17.47
C MET A 1 38.70 10.56 -15.96
N GLY A 2 37.83 11.38 -15.37
CA GLY A 2 37.72 11.52 -13.91
C GLY A 2 36.95 10.34 -13.32
N ALA A 3 37.55 9.66 -12.34
CA ALA A 3 36.85 8.69 -11.52
C ALA A 3 35.72 9.41 -10.77
N SER A 4 34.48 9.00 -11.05
CA SER A 4 33.30 9.49 -10.34
C SER A 4 33.38 9.01 -8.89
N SER A 5 33.70 9.93 -7.99
CA SER A 5 33.71 9.71 -6.54
C SER A 5 32.28 9.43 -6.08
N MET A 6 32.01 8.18 -5.72
CA MET A 6 30.74 7.76 -5.14
C MET A 6 30.62 8.42 -3.76
N LYS A 7 29.71 9.39 -3.63
CA LYS A 7 29.48 10.06 -2.34
C LYS A 7 28.97 9.02 -1.33
N PRO A 8 29.47 9.03 -0.08
CA PRO A 8 28.93 8.15 0.96
C PRO A 8 27.47 8.53 1.22
N HIS A 9 26.57 7.57 1.00
CA HIS A 9 25.15 7.73 1.32
C HIS A 9 24.98 7.76 2.84
N SER A 10 24.14 8.66 3.36
CA SER A 10 23.77 8.64 4.78
C SER A 10 22.99 7.36 5.10
N GLU A 11 23.15 6.85 6.31
CA GLU A 11 22.51 5.61 6.79
C GLU A 11 20.97 5.67 6.68
N GLU A 12 20.40 6.86 6.81
CA GLU A 12 18.97 7.16 6.60
C GLU A 12 18.53 6.94 5.15
N ALA A 13 19.38 7.27 4.16
CA ALA A 13 19.07 7.08 2.75
C ALA A 13 19.02 5.60 2.35
N LEU A 14 19.85 4.76 2.99
CA LEU A 14 19.89 3.31 2.73
C LEU A 14 18.58 2.60 3.12
N LEU A 15 17.79 3.16 4.04
CA LEU A 15 16.55 2.54 4.52
C LEU A 15 15.29 3.07 3.82
N SER A 16 15.36 4.26 3.20
CA SER A 16 14.21 4.91 2.55
C SER A 16 14.26 4.90 1.02
N ASP A 17 15.44 4.71 0.42
CA ASP A 17 15.62 4.71 -1.03
C ASP A 17 15.68 3.28 -1.58
N TRP A 18 14.54 2.76 -2.07
CA TRP A 18 14.48 1.44 -2.71
C TRP A 18 15.21 1.38 -4.05
N SER A 19 15.62 2.52 -4.61
CA SER A 19 16.47 2.56 -5.81
C SER A 19 17.96 2.36 -5.50
N ALA A 20 18.34 2.43 -4.21
CA ALA A 20 19.70 2.20 -3.72
C ALA A 20 19.68 1.34 -2.44
N PRO A 21 19.31 0.04 -2.53
CA PRO A 21 19.27 -0.83 -1.36
C PRO A 21 20.63 -0.94 -0.68
N PRO A 22 20.68 -1.22 0.64
CA PRO A 22 21.94 -1.48 1.33
C PRO A 22 22.67 -2.67 0.67
N PRO A 23 23.99 -2.80 0.86
CA PRO A 23 24.77 -3.89 0.27
C PRO A 23 24.10 -5.25 0.48
N TRP A 24 24.10 -6.10 -0.55
CA TRP A 24 23.36 -7.37 -0.56
C TRP A 24 23.48 -8.22 0.71
N PRO A 25 24.68 -8.39 1.33
CA PRO A 25 24.78 -9.14 2.58
C PRO A 25 23.96 -8.53 3.74
N ILE A 26 23.94 -7.20 3.86
CA ILE A 26 23.15 -6.48 4.86
C ILE A 26 21.66 -6.63 4.56
N PHE A 27 21.25 -6.41 3.31
CA PHE A 27 19.85 -6.56 2.90
C PHE A 27 19.31 -7.97 3.21
N ILE A 28 20.08 -9.01 2.86
CA ILE A 28 19.73 -10.40 3.15
C ILE A 28 19.65 -10.62 4.67
N GLY A 29 20.65 -10.19 5.43
CA GLY A 29 20.66 -10.34 6.89
C GLY A 29 19.46 -9.68 7.57
N LEU A 30 19.11 -8.45 7.17
CA LEU A 30 17.94 -7.73 7.68
C LEU A 30 16.62 -8.45 7.34
N ASN A 31 16.48 -8.96 6.11
CA ASN A 31 15.28 -9.72 5.73
C ASN A 31 15.18 -11.06 6.46
N MET A 32 16.28 -11.76 6.68
CA MET A 32 16.31 -12.99 7.49
C MET A 32 15.89 -12.71 8.93
N LEU A 33 16.44 -11.66 9.55
CA LEU A 33 16.07 -11.26 10.90
C LEU A 33 14.59 -10.86 10.98
N ALA A 34 14.12 -10.02 10.06
CA ALA A 34 12.72 -9.62 10.00
C ALA A 34 11.79 -10.82 9.80
N GLY A 35 12.17 -11.78 8.95
CA GLY A 35 11.46 -13.03 8.75
C GLY A 35 11.38 -13.88 10.02
N ALA A 36 12.51 -14.03 10.73
CA ALA A 36 12.56 -14.75 12.00
C ALA A 36 11.68 -14.09 13.09
N LEU A 37 11.72 -12.76 13.20
CA LEU A 37 10.87 -12.01 14.13
C LEU A 37 9.38 -12.17 13.81
N ARG A 38 9.01 -12.14 12.52
CA ARG A 38 7.63 -12.41 12.09
C ARG A 38 7.20 -13.85 12.38
N ALA A 39 8.08 -14.82 12.15
CA ALA A 39 7.80 -16.22 12.46
C ALA A 39 7.61 -16.45 13.96
N ALA A 40 8.48 -15.86 14.79
CA ALA A 40 8.34 -15.88 16.25
C ALA A 40 7.04 -15.21 16.71
N SER A 41 6.71 -14.03 16.17
CA SER A 41 5.43 -13.35 16.44
C SER A 41 4.24 -14.23 16.08
N ASN A 42 4.25 -14.87 14.91
CA ASN A 42 3.17 -15.76 14.48
C ASN A 42 3.06 -17.01 15.37
N ALA A 43 4.17 -17.56 15.85
CA ALA A 43 4.18 -18.70 16.76
C ALA A 43 3.64 -18.36 18.16
N LEU A 44 3.79 -17.10 18.58
CA LEU A 44 3.29 -16.60 19.86
C LEU A 44 1.82 -16.17 19.80
N THR A 45 1.26 -15.92 18.61
CA THR A 45 -0.15 -15.56 18.42
C THR A 45 -1.02 -16.83 18.30
N PRO A 46 -2.02 -17.04 19.19
CA PRO A 46 -2.95 -18.15 19.07
C PRO A 46 -3.64 -18.19 17.69
N PRO A 47 -3.85 -19.38 17.08
CA PRO A 47 -4.38 -19.47 15.72
C PRO A 47 -5.71 -18.72 15.47
N PRO A 48 -6.71 -18.72 16.36
CA PRO A 48 -7.95 -17.95 16.15
C PRO A 48 -7.72 -16.44 16.09
N ILE A 49 -6.80 -15.91 16.91
CA ILE A 49 -6.43 -14.49 16.89
C ILE A 49 -5.74 -14.18 15.56
N LYS A 50 -4.84 -15.07 15.10
CA LYS A 50 -4.16 -14.88 13.83
C LYS A 50 -5.13 -14.85 12.65
N MET A 51 -6.13 -15.74 12.64
CA MET A 51 -7.18 -15.76 11.61
C MET A 51 -8.00 -14.47 11.61
N LEU A 52 -8.30 -13.92 12.80
CA LEU A 52 -8.99 -12.63 12.93
C LEU A 52 -8.14 -11.45 12.43
N GLU A 53 -6.84 -11.42 12.75
CA GLU A 53 -5.92 -10.41 12.21
C GLU A 53 -5.91 -10.44 10.68
N MET A 54 -5.82 -11.63 10.10
CA MET A 54 -5.81 -11.82 8.64
C MET A 54 -7.14 -11.41 7.99
N SER A 55 -8.28 -11.76 8.61
CA SER A 55 -9.59 -11.39 8.08
C SER A 55 -9.84 -9.89 8.10
N MET A 56 -9.21 -9.15 9.03
CA MET A 56 -9.34 -7.71 9.18
C MET A 56 -8.23 -6.91 8.48
N ALA A 57 -7.26 -7.56 7.83
CA ALA A 57 -6.11 -6.91 7.20
C ALA A 57 -6.50 -5.88 6.12
N TYR A 58 -7.69 -6.04 5.52
CA TYR A 58 -8.22 -5.10 4.52
C TYR A 58 -8.37 -3.65 5.02
N HIS A 59 -8.53 -3.44 6.33
CA HIS A 59 -8.63 -2.09 6.88
C HIS A 59 -7.41 -1.25 6.55
N GLN A 60 -6.21 -1.84 6.55
CA GLN A 60 -4.98 -1.13 6.22
C GLN A 60 -4.99 -0.68 4.75
N THR A 61 -5.42 -1.55 3.83
CA THR A 61 -5.62 -1.22 2.41
C THR A 61 -6.55 -0.02 2.24
N ILE A 62 -7.68 -0.01 2.94
CA ILE A 62 -8.65 1.10 2.88
C ILE A 62 -8.04 2.39 3.44
N LEU A 63 -7.35 2.34 4.58
CA LEU A 63 -6.77 3.53 5.21
C LEU A 63 -5.71 4.20 4.33
N VAL A 64 -4.77 3.42 3.77
CA VAL A 64 -3.74 3.98 2.87
C VAL A 64 -4.34 4.49 1.57
N HIS A 65 -5.41 3.86 1.09
CA HIS A 65 -6.16 4.34 -0.08
C HIS A 65 -6.86 5.67 0.21
N ILE A 66 -7.53 5.83 1.35
CA ILE A 66 -8.18 7.10 1.72
C ILE A 66 -7.13 8.22 1.80
N ALA A 67 -5.99 7.97 2.47
CA ALA A 67 -4.90 8.94 2.53
C ALA A 67 -4.39 9.33 1.12
N GLN A 68 -4.21 8.35 0.25
CA GLN A 68 -3.76 8.52 -1.13
C GLN A 68 -4.78 9.29 -2.00
N LYS A 69 -6.06 8.91 -1.92
CA LYS A 69 -7.17 9.44 -2.73
C LYS A 69 -7.44 10.90 -2.42
N PHE A 70 -7.47 11.25 -1.14
CA PHE A 70 -7.68 12.62 -0.67
C PHE A 70 -6.40 13.45 -0.61
N LYS A 71 -5.27 12.92 -1.09
CA LYS A 71 -3.99 13.63 -1.18
C LYS A 71 -3.48 14.15 0.18
N ILE A 72 -3.86 13.51 1.28
CA ILE A 72 -3.53 13.96 2.65
C ILE A 72 -2.01 14.08 2.86
N PRO A 73 -1.16 13.15 2.39
CA PRO A 73 0.30 13.29 2.50
C PRO A 73 0.85 14.56 1.84
N ASP A 74 0.25 15.01 0.74
CA ASP A 74 0.63 16.27 0.08
C ASP A 74 0.20 17.48 0.93
N LEU A 75 -0.94 17.42 1.63
CA LEU A 75 -1.37 18.49 2.53
C LEU A 75 -0.45 18.61 3.75
N LEU A 76 -0.04 17.47 4.31
CA LEU A 76 0.89 17.39 5.45
C LEU A 76 2.34 17.70 5.05
N ALA A 77 2.64 17.84 3.76
CA ALA A 77 3.95 18.27 3.27
C ALA A 77 4.34 19.65 3.78
N SER A 78 3.35 20.55 3.91
CA SER A 78 3.53 21.94 4.32
C SER A 78 3.65 22.11 5.83
N GLY A 79 3.54 21.03 6.60
CA GLY A 79 3.66 21.03 8.05
C GLY A 79 2.50 20.33 8.77
N PRO A 80 2.52 20.34 10.12
CA PRO A 80 1.49 19.67 10.91
C PRO A 80 0.11 20.28 10.71
N LEU A 81 -0.92 19.45 10.57
CA LEU A 81 -2.33 19.86 10.48
C LEU A 81 -3.20 19.08 11.46
N SER A 82 -4.20 19.73 12.03
CA SER A 82 -5.29 19.06 12.75
C SER A 82 -6.23 18.33 11.79
N ALA A 83 -7.03 17.39 12.31
CA ALA A 83 -8.05 16.72 11.51
C ALA A 83 -9.07 17.70 10.90
N ALA A 84 -9.46 18.74 11.64
CA ALA A 84 -10.39 19.77 11.16
C ALA A 84 -9.81 20.57 9.98
N GLU A 85 -8.52 20.92 10.02
CA GLU A 85 -7.84 21.60 8.91
C GLU A 85 -7.71 20.70 7.68
N VAL A 86 -7.42 19.41 7.86
CA VAL A 86 -7.41 18.44 6.75
C VAL A 86 -8.81 18.34 6.15
N ALA A 87 -9.84 18.18 6.98
CA ALA A 87 -11.23 18.07 6.56
C ALA A 87 -11.69 19.27 5.73
N ALA A 88 -11.38 20.49 6.18
CA ALA A 88 -11.67 21.71 5.44
C ALA A 88 -10.99 21.76 4.06
N LYS A 89 -9.73 21.28 3.97
CA LYS A 89 -8.97 21.26 2.72
C LYS A 89 -9.49 20.24 1.70
N ILE A 90 -10.03 19.11 2.17
CA ILE A 90 -10.54 18.03 1.30
C ILE A 90 -12.07 18.07 1.13
N GLY A 91 -12.75 19.06 1.72
CA GLY A 91 -14.20 19.23 1.62
C GLY A 91 -14.98 18.08 2.26
N SER A 92 -14.51 17.53 3.38
CA SER A 92 -15.13 16.40 4.08
C SER A 92 -15.55 16.76 5.50
N ASP A 93 -16.42 15.93 6.10
CA ASP A 93 -16.86 16.12 7.49
C ASP A 93 -15.68 15.91 8.47
N PRO A 94 -15.43 16.86 9.39
CA PRO A 94 -14.32 16.78 10.32
C PRO A 94 -14.37 15.56 11.26
N VAL A 95 -15.56 15.07 11.62
CA VAL A 95 -15.73 13.92 12.54
C VAL A 95 -15.23 12.64 11.86
N TYR A 96 -15.56 12.42 10.59
CA TYR A 96 -15.08 11.24 9.87
C TYR A 96 -13.58 11.33 9.57
N VAL A 97 -13.10 12.50 9.16
CA VAL A 97 -11.67 12.72 8.90
C VAL A 97 -10.85 12.51 10.17
N GLU A 98 -11.31 12.98 11.32
CA GLU A 98 -10.64 12.75 12.60
C GLU A 98 -10.43 11.26 12.88
N ARG A 99 -11.49 10.44 12.76
CA ARG A 99 -11.40 9.00 12.99
C ARG A 99 -10.41 8.32 12.03
N ILE A 100 -10.42 8.72 10.76
CA ILE A 100 -9.47 8.20 9.76
C ILE A 100 -8.04 8.62 10.09
N MET A 101 -7.80 9.90 10.44
CA MET A 101 -6.47 10.40 10.78
C MET A 101 -5.89 9.68 12.00
N TYR A 102 -6.70 9.42 13.03
CA TYR A 102 -6.29 8.62 14.18
C TYR A 102 -6.05 7.15 13.82
N ALA A 103 -6.90 6.54 12.99
CA ALA A 103 -6.68 5.17 12.52
C ALA A 103 -5.39 5.02 11.71
N CYS A 104 -5.10 5.98 10.82
CA CYS A 104 -3.84 6.08 10.11
C CYS A 104 -2.66 6.28 11.07
N ALA A 105 -2.80 7.10 12.10
CA ALA A 105 -1.76 7.30 13.10
C ALA A 105 -1.49 6.04 13.94
N ALA A 106 -2.53 5.31 14.33
CA ALA A 106 -2.41 4.04 15.04
C ALA A 106 -1.71 2.96 14.20
N ASN A 107 -1.82 3.03 12.86
CA ASN A 107 -1.11 2.15 11.93
C ASN A 107 0.26 2.71 11.48
N GLY A 108 0.74 3.81 12.06
CA GLY A 108 2.03 4.42 11.72
C GLY A 108 2.09 5.12 10.36
N VAL A 109 0.95 5.22 9.66
CA VAL A 109 0.85 5.97 8.38
C VAL A 109 1.09 7.45 8.65
N PHE A 110 0.45 8.01 9.68
CA PHE A 110 0.75 9.36 10.16
C PHE A 110 1.32 9.32 11.58
N LYS A 111 1.85 10.44 12.06
CA LYS A 111 2.26 10.59 13.45
C LYS A 111 1.47 11.70 14.11
N LEU A 112 0.87 11.41 15.26
CA LEU A 112 0.26 12.41 16.12
C LEU A 112 1.35 13.16 16.89
N VAL A 113 1.31 14.48 16.86
CA VAL A 113 2.22 15.38 17.58
C VAL A 113 1.43 16.29 18.53
N ALA A 114 2.14 17.08 19.33
CA ALA A 114 1.52 18.02 20.27
C ALA A 114 0.48 18.93 19.58
N GLY A 115 -0.64 19.20 20.26
CA GLY A 115 -1.70 20.06 19.73
C GLY A 115 -2.73 19.35 18.83
N PRO A 116 -3.14 18.12 19.17
CA PRO A 116 -3.74 17.11 18.26
C PRO A 116 -3.52 17.33 16.74
N ARG A 117 -2.25 17.44 16.32
CA ARG A 117 -1.89 17.61 14.90
C ARG A 117 -1.20 16.36 14.38
N PHE A 118 -1.27 16.17 13.08
CA PHE A 118 -0.71 15.04 12.36
C PHE A 118 0.42 15.51 11.47
N VAL A 119 1.46 14.69 11.35
CA VAL A 119 2.56 14.88 10.39
C VAL A 119 2.77 13.61 9.57
N ASN A 120 3.43 13.74 8.42
CA ASN A 120 3.87 12.59 7.64
C ASN A 120 4.89 11.75 8.43
N THR A 121 4.82 10.43 8.26
CA THR A 121 5.93 9.51 8.58
C THR A 121 6.71 9.18 7.31
N ALA A 122 7.79 8.41 7.42
CA ALA A 122 8.46 7.85 6.25
C ALA A 122 7.50 7.01 5.38
N LEU A 123 6.50 6.37 5.98
CA LEU A 123 5.52 5.55 5.27
C LEU A 123 4.50 6.39 4.49
N SER A 124 3.99 7.49 5.04
CA SER A 124 3.10 8.36 4.25
C SER A 124 3.86 9.25 3.27
N ALA A 125 5.14 9.55 3.51
CA ALA A 125 5.95 10.36 2.61
C ALA A 125 6.03 9.77 1.19
N VAL A 126 6.11 8.43 1.07
CA VAL A 126 6.12 7.74 -0.24
C VAL A 126 4.77 7.77 -0.98
N LEU A 127 3.71 8.34 -0.39
CA LEU A 127 2.43 8.57 -1.06
C LEU A 127 2.32 9.98 -1.66
N ARG A 128 3.29 10.86 -1.42
CA ARG A 128 3.31 12.20 -2.00
C ARG A 128 3.56 12.15 -3.50
N VAL A 129 3.00 13.12 -4.22
CA VAL A 129 3.18 13.22 -5.68
C VAL A 129 4.62 13.54 -6.09
N ASP A 130 5.34 14.30 -5.27
CA ASP A 130 6.69 14.78 -5.54
C ASP A 130 7.79 13.88 -4.96
N HIS A 131 7.42 12.76 -4.34
CA HIS A 131 8.40 11.81 -3.82
C HIS A 131 9.06 11.04 -4.99
N PRO A 132 10.40 10.98 -5.09
CA PRO A 132 11.08 10.34 -6.21
C PRO A 132 10.74 8.85 -6.35
N ASN A 133 10.49 8.17 -5.23
CA ASN A 133 10.06 6.77 -5.17
C ASN A 133 8.56 6.67 -4.79
N SER A 134 7.71 7.53 -5.34
CA SER A 134 6.29 7.55 -4.98
C SER A 134 5.61 6.23 -5.37
N VAL A 135 4.94 5.60 -4.40
CA VAL A 135 4.09 4.41 -4.62
C VAL A 135 2.61 4.76 -4.71
N ARG A 136 2.29 6.05 -4.78
CA ARG A 136 0.92 6.58 -4.82
C ARG A 136 0.05 5.93 -5.90
N GLY A 137 0.60 5.77 -7.10
CA GLY A 137 -0.10 5.14 -8.23
C GLY A 137 -0.42 3.68 -7.96
N LEU A 138 0.55 2.93 -7.43
CA LEU A 138 0.39 1.52 -7.07
C LEU A 138 -0.66 1.33 -5.97
N VAL A 139 -0.67 2.20 -4.95
CA VAL A 139 -1.71 2.16 -3.90
C VAL A 139 -3.10 2.42 -4.46
N GLY A 140 -3.24 3.37 -5.39
CA GLY A 140 -4.50 3.61 -6.09
C GLY A 140 -4.97 2.38 -6.87
N HIS A 141 -4.10 1.83 -7.73
CA HIS A 141 -4.38 0.62 -8.51
C HIS A 141 -4.78 -0.57 -7.64
N ASN A 142 -4.05 -0.82 -6.54
CA ASN A 142 -4.37 -1.93 -5.66
C ASN A 142 -5.76 -1.80 -5.02
N ALA A 143 -6.17 -0.58 -4.67
CA ALA A 143 -7.45 -0.36 -4.00
C ALA A 143 -8.64 -0.27 -4.96
N GLU A 144 -8.46 0.37 -6.12
CA GLU A 144 -9.56 0.61 -7.06
C GLU A 144 -9.74 -0.52 -8.08
N ASP A 145 -8.66 -1.21 -8.48
CA ASP A 145 -8.71 -2.28 -9.49
C ASP A 145 -8.53 -3.67 -8.86
N ALA A 146 -7.42 -3.87 -8.15
CA ALA A 146 -7.05 -5.21 -7.69
C ALA A 146 -7.96 -5.71 -6.56
N TYR A 147 -8.23 -4.88 -5.55
CA TYR A 147 -9.01 -5.28 -4.38
C TYR A 147 -10.44 -5.76 -4.74
N PRO A 148 -11.21 -5.07 -5.60
CA PRO A 148 -12.49 -5.60 -6.08
C PRO A 148 -12.37 -6.91 -6.87
N ALA A 149 -11.28 -7.09 -7.63
CA ALA A 149 -11.05 -8.33 -8.38
C ALA A 149 -10.79 -9.51 -7.43
N TRP A 150 -9.97 -9.32 -6.38
CA TRP A 150 -9.73 -10.32 -5.33
C TRP A 150 -11.01 -10.73 -4.61
N GLY A 151 -11.92 -9.78 -4.36
CA GLY A 151 -13.21 -10.05 -3.71
C GLY A 151 -14.13 -11.00 -4.49
N LYS A 152 -13.94 -11.14 -5.80
CA LYS A 152 -14.73 -12.04 -6.67
C LYS A 152 -14.12 -13.43 -6.80
N LEU A 153 -12.91 -13.66 -6.28
CA LEU A 153 -12.17 -14.91 -6.50
C LEU A 153 -12.89 -16.14 -5.91
N ALA A 154 -13.57 -15.98 -4.76
CA ALA A 154 -14.35 -17.04 -4.15
C ALA A 154 -15.51 -17.52 -5.04
N ASP A 155 -16.16 -16.59 -5.76
CA ASP A 155 -17.25 -16.91 -6.70
C ASP A 155 -16.71 -17.76 -7.86
N PHE A 156 -15.52 -17.43 -8.39
CA PHE A 156 -14.88 -18.19 -9.46
C PHE A 156 -14.43 -19.59 -9.05
N LEU A 157 -14.11 -19.83 -7.78
CA LEU A 157 -13.70 -21.17 -7.31
C LEU A 157 -14.83 -22.19 -7.44
N SER A 158 -16.09 -21.75 -7.33
CA SER A 158 -17.25 -22.65 -7.36
C SER A 158 -17.78 -22.91 -8.77
N THR A 159 -17.56 -21.97 -9.69
CA THR A 159 -18.17 -21.98 -11.03
C THR A 159 -17.15 -22.08 -12.17
N GLY A 160 -15.86 -21.84 -11.90
CA GLY A 160 -14.87 -21.52 -12.93
C GLY A 160 -15.10 -20.10 -13.48
N PRO A 161 -14.13 -19.51 -14.19
CA PRO A 161 -14.38 -18.27 -14.94
C PRO A 161 -15.48 -18.53 -15.97
N ASP A 162 -16.49 -17.64 -16.05
CA ASP A 162 -17.47 -17.66 -17.13
C ASP A 162 -16.81 -17.12 -18.42
N LEU A 163 -16.09 -18.02 -19.10
CA LEU A 163 -15.36 -17.75 -20.34
C LEU A 163 -16.29 -17.40 -21.51
N SER A 164 -17.61 -17.55 -21.36
CA SER A 164 -18.58 -17.15 -22.39
C SER A 164 -18.85 -15.64 -22.40
N LYS A 165 -18.52 -14.92 -21.32
CA LYS A 165 -18.82 -13.49 -21.15
C LYS A 165 -17.59 -12.59 -21.07
N ALA A 166 -16.41 -13.15 -20.80
CA ALA A 166 -15.17 -12.40 -20.78
C ALA A 166 -14.46 -12.59 -22.13
N SER A 167 -14.31 -11.53 -22.92
CA SER A 167 -13.19 -11.46 -23.84
C SER A 167 -11.92 -11.46 -22.98
N ILE A 168 -11.38 -12.64 -22.73
CA ILE A 168 -10.15 -12.78 -21.95
C ILE A 168 -9.07 -11.97 -22.65
N ALA A 169 -8.22 -11.30 -21.87
CA ALA A 169 -7.15 -10.46 -22.39
C ALA A 169 -6.25 -11.21 -23.39
N TRP A 170 -6.16 -12.54 -23.25
CA TRP A 170 -5.51 -13.42 -24.20
C TRP A 170 -6.19 -13.45 -25.58
N ASP A 171 -7.51 -13.58 -25.65
CA ASP A 171 -8.27 -13.62 -26.91
C ASP A 171 -8.30 -12.25 -27.61
N LEU A 172 -8.18 -11.16 -26.83
CA LEU A 172 -7.98 -9.81 -27.37
C LEU A 172 -6.56 -9.60 -27.92
N ALA A 173 -5.54 -10.18 -27.27
CA ALA A 173 -4.14 -10.04 -27.66
C ALA A 173 -3.73 -11.01 -28.80
N PHE A 174 -4.37 -12.18 -28.87
CA PHE A 174 -4.06 -13.25 -29.82
C PHE A 174 -5.34 -13.81 -30.46
N PRO A 175 -6.06 -13.01 -31.27
CA PRO A 175 -7.32 -13.43 -31.88
C PRO A 175 -7.21 -14.66 -32.79
N GLN A 176 -6.00 -15.00 -33.25
CA GLN A 176 -5.71 -16.19 -34.05
C GLN A 176 -5.59 -17.49 -33.22
N TYR A 177 -5.50 -17.39 -31.89
CA TYR A 177 -5.41 -18.54 -30.97
C TYR A 177 -6.34 -18.37 -29.76
N PRO A 178 -7.67 -18.35 -29.96
CA PRO A 178 -8.60 -18.14 -28.86
C PRO A 178 -8.57 -19.31 -27.87
N PHE A 179 -8.58 -18.99 -26.57
CA PHE A 179 -8.72 -19.96 -25.48
C PHE A 179 -10.17 -20.38 -25.27
N ALA A 180 -11.12 -19.46 -25.50
CA ALA A 180 -12.53 -19.80 -25.56
C ALA A 180 -12.76 -20.66 -26.83
N LYS A 181 -13.08 -21.95 -26.64
CA LYS A 181 -13.58 -22.77 -27.74
C LYS A 181 -14.94 -22.24 -28.15
N ASP A 182 -15.11 -21.89 -29.42
CA ASP A 182 -16.40 -21.61 -30.05
C ASP A 182 -17.41 -22.68 -29.60
N GLN A 183 -18.35 -22.33 -28.73
CA GLN A 183 -19.51 -23.17 -28.43
C GLN A 183 -20.52 -22.96 -29.55
N GLY A 184 -20.16 -23.45 -30.74
CA GLY A 184 -21.01 -23.49 -31.93
C GLY A 184 -21.05 -24.92 -32.47
N GLY A 185 -21.96 -25.72 -31.90
CA GLY A 185 -22.31 -27.07 -32.33
C GLY A 185 -23.54 -27.56 -31.59
#